data_AF-K2B3V7-F1
#
_entry.id   AF-K2B3V7-F1
#
_cell.length_a   1.000
_cell.length_b   1.000
_cell.length_c   1.000
_cell.angle_alpha   90.00
_cell.angle_beta   90.00
_cell.angle_gamma   90.00
#
_symmetry.space_group_name_H-M   'P 1'
#
loop_
_entity.id
_entity.type
_entity.pdbx_description
1 polymer ?
#
loop_
_entity_poly.entity_id
_entity_poly.type
_entity_poly.pdbx_seq_one_letter_code
_entity_poly.pdbx_strand_id
1 'polypeptide(L)'
;MAAPVHIQNASGRHVYLPESRWLYWPASSPDIREMAVMEPGAHYISAQLDETPIFIAENSMIALNLADGGGVSDAVQNSLLVIAFVTDKASFVYYEDDGETLAFEKGTFSKLNIEIHNHKGVYDIKTAANVSPLCPLKVKALYFEIYDETGRMTEIKTAL
;
A
#
# COMPACT_ATOMS: atom_id res chain seq x y z
N MET A 1 6.32 -0.85 -8.10
CA MET A 1 6.69 -1.58 -9.33
C MET A 1 6.30 -3.04 -9.17
N ALA A 2 5.87 -3.71 -10.24
CA ALA A 2 5.67 -5.16 -10.26
C ALA A 2 6.56 -5.78 -11.33
N ALA A 3 7.16 -6.94 -11.03
CA ALA A 3 8.01 -7.66 -11.98
C ALA A 3 7.65 -9.15 -12.02
N PRO A 4 6.54 -9.53 -12.67
CA PRO A 4 6.13 -10.94 -12.76
C PRO A 4 7.16 -11.80 -13.50
N VAL A 5 7.37 -13.03 -13.03
CA VAL A 5 8.14 -14.04 -13.78
C VAL A 5 7.25 -14.56 -14.92
N HIS A 6 7.70 -14.38 -16.16
CA HIS A 6 6.90 -14.65 -17.37
C HIS A 6 7.54 -15.70 -18.28
N ILE A 7 8.74 -16.16 -17.96
CA ILE A 7 9.42 -17.24 -18.69
C ILE A 7 9.00 -18.56 -18.06
N GLN A 8 8.45 -19.47 -18.87
CA GLN A 8 8.03 -20.79 -18.40
C GLN A 8 9.19 -21.53 -17.71
N ASN A 9 8.91 -22.16 -16.56
CA ASN A 9 9.87 -22.91 -15.75
C ASN A 9 11.08 -22.09 -15.25
N ALA A 10 11.04 -20.75 -15.32
CA ALA A 10 12.04 -19.92 -14.67
C ALA A 10 11.79 -19.89 -13.16
N SER A 11 12.87 -19.90 -12.38
CA SER A 11 12.83 -19.77 -10.91
C SER A 11 12.85 -18.31 -10.43
N GLY A 12 12.79 -17.35 -11.36
CA GLY A 12 13.02 -15.95 -11.07
C GLY A 12 13.24 -15.10 -12.33
N ARG A 13 13.62 -13.82 -12.13
CA ARG A 13 14.00 -12.91 -13.21
C ARG A 13 14.98 -11.83 -12.73
N HIS A 14 15.69 -11.24 -13.68
CA HIS A 14 16.45 -10.02 -13.42
C HIS A 14 15.51 -8.81 -13.36
N VAL A 15 15.74 -7.94 -12.38
CA VAL A 15 15.02 -6.69 -12.15
C VAL A 15 16.05 -5.58 -11.90
N TYR A 16 15.85 -4.43 -12.54
CA TYR A 16 16.63 -3.23 -12.24
C TYR A 16 15.79 -2.31 -11.35
N LEU A 17 16.31 -2.03 -10.16
CA LEU A 17 15.74 -1.09 -9.20
C LEU A 17 16.32 0.32 -9.44
N PRO A 18 15.49 1.33 -9.74
CA PRO A 18 15.93 2.73 -9.90
C PRO A 18 16.53 3.34 -8.63
N GLU A 19 16.93 4.61 -8.72
CA GLU A 19 17.75 5.39 -7.77
C GLU A 19 17.35 5.42 -6.27
N SER A 20 16.16 4.95 -5.91
CA SER A 20 15.69 4.87 -4.51
C SER A 20 15.81 3.46 -3.94
N ARG A 21 15.74 3.32 -2.61
CA ARG A 21 15.52 2.00 -2.00
C ARG A 21 14.10 1.50 -2.30
N TRP A 22 13.91 0.19 -2.18
CA TRP A 22 12.62 -0.45 -2.42
C TRP A 22 12.32 -1.48 -1.34
N LEU A 23 11.08 -1.51 -0.87
CA LEU A 23 10.56 -2.62 -0.07
C LEU A 23 10.07 -3.71 -1.02
N TYR A 24 10.78 -4.83 -1.06
CA TYR A 24 10.40 -6.02 -1.79
C TYR A 24 9.32 -6.79 -1.05
N TRP A 25 8.29 -7.19 -1.80
CA TRP A 25 7.19 -8.05 -1.38
C TRP A 25 7.09 -9.26 -2.33
N PRO A 26 7.41 -10.48 -1.86
CA PRO A 26 7.04 -11.71 -2.55
C PRO A 26 5.55 -11.97 -2.35
N ALA A 27 4.71 -11.34 -3.18
CA ALA A 27 3.27 -11.41 -2.98
C ALA A 27 2.74 -12.80 -3.38
N SER A 28 2.51 -13.65 -2.39
CA SER A 28 1.90 -14.98 -2.51
C SER A 28 0.53 -15.09 -1.82
N SER A 29 0.33 -14.30 -0.75
CA SER A 29 -0.91 -14.26 0.02
C SER A 29 -1.15 -12.86 0.60
N PRO A 30 -2.43 -12.44 0.79
CA PRO A 30 -2.74 -11.21 1.51
C PRO A 30 -2.29 -11.23 2.97
N ASP A 31 -2.03 -12.38 3.59
CA ASP A 31 -1.69 -12.48 5.02
C ASP A 31 -0.19 -12.69 5.28
N ILE A 32 0.58 -13.08 4.26
CA ILE A 32 2.01 -13.38 4.40
C ILE A 32 2.82 -12.17 3.94
N ARG A 33 3.75 -11.73 4.79
CA ARG A 33 4.55 -10.51 4.62
C ARG A 33 6.03 -10.76 4.90
N GLU A 34 6.69 -11.51 4.01
CA GLU A 34 8.15 -11.69 4.04
C GLU A 34 8.85 -10.55 3.28
N MET A 35 8.77 -9.34 3.86
CA MET A 35 9.25 -8.12 3.22
C MET A 35 10.76 -7.93 3.45
N ALA A 36 11.45 -7.33 2.49
CA ALA A 36 12.86 -6.97 2.62
C ALA A 36 13.18 -5.63 1.94
N VAL A 37 14.05 -4.82 2.54
CA VAL A 37 14.55 -3.60 1.90
C VAL A 37 15.66 -3.96 0.91
N MET A 38 15.58 -3.40 -0.29
CA MET A 38 16.52 -3.60 -1.38
C MET A 38 17.12 -2.27 -1.83
N GLU A 39 18.43 -2.29 -2.07
CA GLU A 39 19.18 -1.16 -2.61
C GLU A 39 18.96 -0.97 -4.12
N PRO A 40 19.15 0.24 -4.67
CA PRO A 40 19.17 0.47 -6.11
C PRO A 40 20.13 -0.47 -6.85
N GLY A 41 19.82 -0.77 -8.12
CA GLY A 41 20.70 -1.54 -9.01
C GLY A 41 20.07 -2.80 -9.58
N ALA A 42 20.92 -3.65 -10.19
CA ALA A 42 20.48 -4.88 -10.83
C ALA A 42 20.46 -6.05 -9.83
N HIS A 43 19.32 -6.73 -9.75
CA HIS A 43 19.09 -7.85 -8.86
C HIS A 43 18.54 -9.06 -9.63
N TYR A 44 18.93 -10.25 -9.22
CA TYR A 44 18.20 -11.46 -9.58
C TYR A 44 17.20 -11.77 -8.47
N ILE A 45 15.92 -11.82 -8.84
CA ILE A 45 14.82 -12.06 -7.91
C ILE A 45 14.34 -13.48 -8.13
N SER A 46 14.55 -14.34 -7.13
CA SER A 46 13.92 -15.66 -7.06
C SER A 46 12.44 -15.49 -6.69
N ALA A 47 11.58 -16.27 -7.33
CA ALA A 47 10.15 -16.30 -7.01
C ALA A 47 9.61 -17.72 -7.16
N GLN A 48 8.80 -18.15 -6.21
CA GLN A 48 8.02 -19.39 -6.30
C GLN A 48 6.90 -19.25 -7.34
N LEU A 49 6.27 -20.38 -7.69
CA LEU A 49 5.22 -20.42 -8.70
C LEU A 49 4.01 -19.53 -8.36
N ASP A 50 3.71 -19.38 -7.08
CA ASP A 50 2.61 -18.59 -6.52
C ASP A 50 3.02 -17.17 -6.10
N GLU A 51 4.29 -16.79 -6.28
CA GLU A 51 4.80 -15.47 -5.89
C GLU A 51 4.84 -14.50 -7.08
N THR A 52 4.30 -13.31 -6.85
CA THR A 52 4.52 -12.16 -7.75
C THR A 52 5.45 -11.15 -7.08
N PRO A 53 6.65 -10.90 -7.65
CA PRO A 53 7.55 -9.86 -7.15
C PRO A 53 6.93 -8.45 -7.26
N ILE A 54 6.68 -7.83 -6.12
CA ILE A 54 6.21 -6.44 -5.97
C ILE A 54 7.27 -5.63 -5.22
N PHE A 55 7.42 -4.37 -5.59
CA PHE A 55 8.38 -3.44 -4.99
C PHE A 55 7.67 -2.12 -4.67
N ILE A 56 7.69 -1.71 -3.41
CA ILE A 56 7.15 -0.44 -2.93
C ILE A 56 8.32 0.54 -2.83
N ALA A 57 8.23 1.69 -3.48
CA ALA A 57 9.32 2.66 -3.47
C ALA A 57 9.51 3.24 -2.07
N GLU A 58 10.74 3.61 -1.73
CA GLU A 58 11.00 4.44 -0.55
C GLU A 58 10.12 5.69 -0.55
N ASN A 59 9.58 6.02 0.64
CA ASN A 59 8.70 7.15 0.85
C ASN A 59 7.38 7.06 0.05
N SER A 60 6.87 5.84 -0.12
CA SER A 60 5.58 5.59 -0.77
C SER A 60 4.73 4.58 0.01
N MET A 61 3.45 4.49 -0.36
CA MET A 61 2.49 3.59 0.28
C MET A 61 1.50 3.01 -0.73
N ILE A 62 0.93 1.86 -0.37
CA ILE A 62 -0.13 1.17 -1.09
C ILE A 62 -1.29 0.97 -0.12
N ALA A 63 -2.50 1.31 -0.54
CA ALA A 63 -3.73 1.05 0.20
C ALA A 63 -4.47 -0.16 -0.38
N LEU A 64 -4.83 -1.10 0.48
CA LEU A 64 -5.57 -2.31 0.17
C LEU A 64 -6.89 -2.27 0.95
N ASN A 65 -7.99 -2.71 0.32
CA ASN A 65 -9.24 -2.89 1.05
C ASN A 65 -9.14 -4.11 1.97
N LEU A 66 -9.45 -3.93 3.24
CA LEU A 66 -9.71 -5.03 4.16
C LEU A 66 -11.16 -5.46 3.95
N ALA A 67 -11.46 -6.16 2.86
CA ALA A 67 -12.79 -6.72 2.64
C ALA A 67 -12.62 -8.17 2.21
N ASP A 68 -13.03 -9.09 3.08
CA ASP A 68 -12.69 -10.49 2.93
C ASP A 68 -13.49 -11.17 1.82
N GLY A 69 -12.77 -11.98 1.05
CA GLY A 69 -13.34 -13.25 0.61
C GLY A 69 -13.83 -14.01 1.84
N GLY A 70 -15.16 -14.06 2.03
CA GLY A 70 -15.81 -15.05 2.88
C GLY A 70 -15.92 -14.74 4.38
N GLY A 71 -16.67 -13.69 4.73
CA GLY A 71 -17.42 -13.64 6.00
C GLY A 71 -16.64 -13.18 7.23
N VAL A 72 -16.42 -11.86 7.35
CA VAL A 72 -16.06 -11.21 8.62
C VAL A 72 -16.84 -9.89 8.73
N SER A 73 -17.23 -9.55 9.96
CA SER A 73 -18.11 -8.44 10.38
C SER A 73 -18.01 -7.12 9.59
N ASP A 74 -19.13 -6.40 9.45
CA ASP A 74 -19.28 -5.10 8.76
C ASP A 74 -18.21 -4.03 9.08
N ALA A 75 -17.56 -4.11 10.25
CA ALA A 75 -16.47 -3.22 10.65
C ALA A 75 -15.22 -3.35 9.77
N VAL A 76 -14.97 -4.53 9.19
CA VAL A 76 -13.83 -4.79 8.30
C VAL A 76 -14.09 -4.19 6.92
N GLN A 77 -15.31 -4.31 6.39
CA GLN A 77 -15.72 -3.86 5.03
C GLN A 77 -15.52 -2.36 4.72
N ASN A 78 -15.25 -1.52 5.73
CA ASN A 78 -14.96 -0.10 5.57
C ASN A 78 -13.57 0.28 6.08
N SER A 79 -12.61 -0.63 6.00
CA SER A 79 -11.26 -0.41 6.49
C SER A 79 -10.24 -0.54 5.37
N LEU A 80 -9.18 0.27 5.42
CA LEU A 80 -8.02 0.15 4.54
C LEU A 80 -6.81 -0.36 5.31
N LEU A 81 -6.07 -1.28 4.71
CA LEU A 81 -4.71 -1.62 5.08
C LEU A 81 -3.75 -0.78 4.21
N VAL A 82 -2.94 0.05 4.85
CA VAL A 82 -1.94 0.90 4.22
C VAL A 82 -0.57 0.32 4.52
N ILE A 83 0.06 -0.26 3.49
CA ILE A 83 1.43 -0.75 3.55
C ILE A 83 2.35 0.38 3.08
N ALA A 84 3.25 0.85 3.93
CA ALA A 84 4.10 2.00 3.65
C ALA A 84 5.57 1.68 3.91
N PHE A 85 6.46 2.18 3.05
CA PHE A 85 7.90 2.20 3.29
C PHE A 85 8.32 3.65 3.51
N VAL A 86 8.63 4.04 4.76
CA VAL A 86 8.78 5.44 5.16
C VAL A 86 10.08 5.70 5.90
N THR A 87 10.99 6.40 5.23
CA THR A 87 12.30 6.80 5.79
C THR A 87 12.34 8.29 6.13
N ASP A 88 11.50 9.10 5.48
CA ASP A 88 11.26 10.52 5.78
C ASP A 88 9.77 10.84 5.78
N LYS A 89 9.14 10.94 4.60
CA LYS A 89 7.72 11.27 4.45
C LYS A 89 7.10 10.53 3.29
N ALA A 90 5.93 9.93 3.50
CA ALA A 90 5.10 9.37 2.43
C ALA A 90 3.70 10.03 2.41
N SER A 91 3.11 10.15 1.22
CA SER A 91 1.73 10.66 1.06
C SER A 91 0.92 9.84 0.07
N PHE A 92 -0.37 9.70 0.33
CA PHE A 92 -1.33 9.04 -0.56
C PHE A 92 -2.69 9.74 -0.50
N VAL A 93 -3.39 9.73 -1.64
CA VAL A 93 -4.75 10.27 -1.74
C VAL A 93 -5.67 9.12 -2.08
N TYR A 94 -6.46 8.68 -1.10
CA TYR A 94 -7.55 7.74 -1.35
C TYR A 94 -8.71 8.50 -2.00
N TYR A 95 -9.19 7.99 -3.12
CA TYR A 95 -10.24 8.61 -3.93
C TYR A 95 -11.47 7.70 -3.94
N GLU A 96 -12.65 8.30 -3.81
CA GLU A 96 -13.93 7.58 -3.80
C GLU A 96 -14.98 8.34 -4.63
N ASP A 97 -15.61 7.66 -5.57
CA ASP A 97 -16.81 8.10 -6.28
C ASP A 97 -17.81 6.95 -6.40
N ASP A 98 -18.81 7.07 -7.29
CA ASP A 98 -19.78 6.00 -7.53
C ASP A 98 -19.21 4.84 -8.38
N GLY A 99 -18.06 5.02 -9.04
CA GLY A 99 -17.42 4.04 -9.91
C GLY A 99 -18.20 3.69 -11.19
N GLU A 100 -19.34 4.33 -11.44
CA GLU A 100 -20.31 3.92 -12.46
C GLU A 100 -20.67 5.06 -13.42
N THR A 101 -20.74 6.30 -12.94
CA THR A 101 -21.22 7.44 -13.71
C THR A 101 -20.15 8.51 -13.90
N LEU A 102 -20.47 9.55 -14.70
CA LEU A 102 -19.62 10.74 -14.86
C LEU A 102 -19.90 11.83 -13.81
N ALA A 103 -20.55 11.51 -12.69
CA ALA A 103 -20.88 12.50 -11.66
C ALA A 103 -19.62 13.16 -11.04
N PHE A 104 -18.47 12.47 -11.09
CA PHE A 104 -17.19 13.04 -10.65
C PHE A 104 -16.80 14.31 -11.43
N GLU A 105 -17.18 14.43 -12.71
CA GLU A 105 -16.93 15.64 -13.51
C GLU A 105 -17.67 16.87 -12.94
N LYS A 106 -18.76 16.64 -12.22
CA LYS A 106 -19.54 17.67 -11.50
C LYS A 106 -19.09 17.85 -10.05
N GLY A 107 -17.97 17.23 -9.65
CA GLY A 107 -17.44 17.30 -8.29
C GLY A 107 -18.08 16.30 -7.31
N THR A 108 -18.78 15.27 -7.79
CA THR A 108 -19.35 14.22 -6.93
C THR A 108 -18.33 13.12 -6.69
N PHE A 109 -17.36 13.41 -5.83
CA PHE A 109 -16.36 12.47 -5.34
C PHE A 109 -15.83 12.93 -3.98
N SER A 110 -15.16 12.05 -3.26
CA SER A 110 -14.47 12.34 -2.01
C SER A 110 -13.00 11.96 -2.10
N LYS A 111 -12.18 12.67 -1.33
CA LYS A 111 -10.75 12.41 -1.20
C LYS A 111 -10.36 12.35 0.27
N LEU A 112 -9.51 11.40 0.61
CA LEU A 112 -8.84 11.30 1.90
C LEU A 112 -7.34 11.38 1.67
N ASN A 113 -6.73 12.49 2.08
CA ASN A 113 -5.29 12.66 2.08
C ASN A 113 -4.72 11.97 3.32
N ILE A 114 -3.72 11.13 3.13
CA ILE A 114 -2.99 10.40 4.17
C ILE A 114 -1.52 10.79 4.05
N GLU A 115 -0.95 11.32 5.13
CA GLU A 115 0.50 11.59 5.22
C GLU A 115 1.09 10.86 6.42
N ILE A 116 2.28 10.29 6.24
CA ILE A 116 3.07 9.67 7.30
C ILE A 116 4.42 10.39 7.33
N HIS A 117 4.81 10.91 8.49
CA HIS A 117 6.09 11.56 8.74
C HIS A 117 6.90 10.71 9.72
N ASN A 118 8.14 10.38 9.38
CA ASN A 118 9.04 9.61 10.24
C ASN A 118 9.96 10.55 11.04
N HIS A 119 9.80 10.54 12.35
CA HIS A 119 10.63 11.27 13.30
C HIS A 119 11.57 10.32 14.04
N LYS A 120 12.55 9.74 13.32
CA LYS A 120 13.55 8.81 13.86
C LYS A 120 12.93 7.55 14.49
N GLY A 121 12.01 6.91 13.77
CA GLY A 121 11.31 5.69 14.18
C GLY A 121 9.98 5.93 14.91
N VAL A 122 9.60 7.20 15.13
CA VAL A 122 8.27 7.58 15.62
C VAL A 122 7.47 8.17 14.46
N TYR A 123 6.33 7.58 14.14
CA TYR A 123 5.51 7.98 13.00
C TYR A 123 4.39 8.94 13.41
N ASP A 124 4.32 10.10 12.78
CA ASP A 124 3.20 11.05 12.86
C ASP A 124 2.30 10.87 11.63
N ILE A 125 1.05 10.47 11.85
CA ILE A 125 0.08 10.19 10.79
C ILE A 125 -0.95 11.32 10.75
N LYS A 126 -1.08 11.98 9.60
CA LYS A 126 -2.06 13.04 9.36
C LYS A 126 -3.05 12.62 8.31
N THR A 127 -4.33 12.79 8.62
CA THR A 127 -5.43 12.55 7.69
C THR A 127 -6.23 13.83 7.47
N ALA A 128 -6.61 14.08 6.22
CA ALA A 128 -7.46 15.21 5.86
C ALA A 128 -8.45 14.78 4.78
N ALA A 129 -9.74 14.81 5.11
CA ALA A 129 -10.81 14.43 4.20
C ALA A 129 -11.44 15.67 3.54
N ASN A 130 -11.66 15.59 2.23
CA ASN A 130 -12.53 16.48 1.49
C ASN A 130 -13.70 15.65 0.97
N VAL A 131 -14.86 15.80 1.60
CA VAL A 131 -16.01 14.91 1.42
C VAL A 131 -17.12 15.63 0.66
N SER A 132 -17.55 15.06 -0.47
CA SER A 132 -18.76 15.51 -1.14
C SER A 132 -20.00 15.03 -0.38
N PRO A 133 -20.99 15.89 -0.09
CA PRO A 133 -22.25 15.47 0.53
C PRO A 133 -23.00 14.39 -0.27
N LEU A 134 -22.78 14.35 -1.59
CA LEU A 134 -23.41 13.39 -2.49
C LEU A 134 -22.62 12.08 -2.62
N CYS A 135 -21.40 12.02 -2.09
CA CYS A 135 -20.54 10.84 -2.12
C CYS A 135 -19.73 10.76 -0.82
N PRO A 136 -20.32 10.35 0.31
CA PRO A 136 -19.60 10.28 1.59
C PRO A 136 -18.51 9.20 1.55
N LEU A 137 -17.40 9.43 2.27
CA LEU A 137 -16.37 8.41 2.46
C LEU A 137 -16.93 7.20 3.19
N LYS A 138 -16.80 6.02 2.57
CA LYS A 138 -17.23 4.76 3.18
C LYS A 138 -16.23 4.29 4.22
N VAL A 139 -14.93 4.49 3.96
CA VAL A 139 -13.85 4.12 4.88
C VAL A 139 -14.01 4.78 6.26
N LYS A 140 -13.88 3.98 7.31
CA LYS A 140 -14.01 4.36 8.74
C LYS A 140 -12.75 4.12 9.56
N ALA A 141 -11.85 3.28 9.07
CA ALA A 141 -10.59 3.00 9.76
C ALA A 141 -9.45 2.76 8.78
N LEU A 142 -8.25 3.13 9.22
CA LEU A 142 -6.99 2.85 8.55
C LEU A 142 -6.13 1.99 9.47
N TYR A 143 -5.58 0.92 8.90
CA TYR A 143 -4.59 0.05 9.51
C TYR A 143 -3.30 0.27 8.74
N PHE A 144 -2.20 0.50 9.43
CA PHE A 144 -0.91 0.81 8.81
C PHE A 144 0.09 -0.29 9.14
N GLU A 145 0.77 -0.80 8.12
CA GLU A 145 2.00 -1.57 8.21
C GLU A 145 3.14 -0.68 7.69
N ILE A 146 3.90 -0.06 8.60
CA ILE A 146 4.94 0.91 8.24
C ILE A 146 6.31 0.24 8.40
N TYR A 147 7.03 0.13 7.30
CA TYR A 147 8.39 -0.39 7.23
C TYR A 147 9.40 0.76 7.25
N ASP A 148 10.43 0.62 8.08
CA ASP A 148 11.60 1.50 8.07
C ASP A 148 12.70 1.01 7.12
N GLU A 149 13.80 1.75 7.06
CA GLU A 149 15.00 1.45 6.28
C GLU A 149 15.72 0.15 6.62
N THR A 150 15.47 -0.40 7.81
CA THR A 150 16.01 -1.70 8.22
C THR A 150 15.06 -2.85 7.89
N GLY A 151 13.88 -2.56 7.34
CA GLY A 151 12.81 -3.52 7.10
C GLY A 151 12.00 -3.85 8.35
N ARG A 152 12.19 -3.13 9.45
CA ARG A 152 11.38 -3.32 10.66
C ARG A 152 10.00 -2.73 10.45
N MET A 153 8.99 -3.54 10.75
CA MET A 153 7.58 -3.17 10.62
C MET A 153 7.02 -2.63 11.94
N THR A 154 6.20 -1.58 11.85
CA THR A 154 5.39 -1.02 12.95
C THR A 154 3.92 -0.97 12.53
N GLU A 155 3.05 -1.53 13.36
CA GLU A 155 1.60 -1.50 13.15
C GLU A 155 0.96 -0.31 13.87
N ILE A 156 0.08 0.42 13.18
CA ILE A 156 -0.71 1.52 13.76
C ILE A 156 -2.16 1.43 13.26
N LYS A 157 -3.12 1.72 14.14
CA LYS A 157 -4.54 1.83 13.77
C LYS A 157 -5.04 3.25 14.04
N THR A 158 -5.77 3.80 13.08
CA THR A 158 -6.41 5.13 13.18
C THR A 158 -7.87 5.03 12.77
N ALA A 159 -8.78 5.56 13.59
CA ALA A 159 -10.17 5.76 13.21
C ALA A 159 -10.34 7.11 12.49
N LEU A 160 -11.25 7.18 11.51
CA LEU A 160 -11.54 8.37 10.72
C LEU A 160 -12.83 9.07 11.16
#